data_AF-A0A661VUW8-F1
#
_entry.id   AF-A0A661VUW8-F1
#
_cell.length_a   1.000
_cell.length_b   1.000
_cell.length_c   1.000
_cell.angle_alpha   90.00
_cell.angle_beta   90.00
_cell.angle_gamma   90.00
#
_symmetry.space_group_name_H-M   'P 1'
#
loop_
_entity.id
_entity.type
_entity.pdbx_description
1 polymer ?
#
loop_
_entity_poly.entity_id
_entity_poly.type
_entity_poly.pdbx_seq_one_letter_code
_entity_poly.pdbx_strand_id
1 'polypeptide(L)'
;DLRVRAMAGVTQARIFFYGLSPEIDLWADEVQSLGLEGVRMRLHYGKEQLYLRVPLLGRHSVHTVLRATAVALSEGLSWQEIVEGLRSPGTQLRLVSVEGPQGTLVLDDTYNSSPPSALAALNLLEDLEGRKIAVLGDMLELGEYEEEGHLKVGCRAAGIVEHLIAVGERASLLTRGARLCGLPAERAHEVASNEEAVSLLKELLQPRDVILVKGSRALRMENIVVALSAAAASPSPGKEDV
;
A
#
# COMPACT_ATOMS: atom_id res chain seq x y z
N ASP A 1 18.99 -1.48 -8.16
CA ASP A 1 18.93 -2.67 -9.02
C ASP A 1 20.13 -2.65 -9.96
N LEU A 2 20.98 -3.69 -9.95
CA LEU A 2 22.17 -3.76 -10.80
C LEU A 2 21.83 -3.78 -12.30
N ARG A 3 20.68 -4.36 -12.67
CA ARG A 3 20.20 -4.41 -14.06
C ARG A 3 19.92 -3.01 -14.59
N VAL A 4 19.30 -2.16 -13.76
CA VAL A 4 19.03 -0.75 -14.10
C VAL A 4 20.33 0.06 -14.08
N ARG A 5 21.23 -0.19 -13.12
CA ARG A 5 22.54 0.50 -13.06
C ARG A 5 23.36 0.27 -14.33
N ALA A 6 23.31 -0.92 -14.93
CA ALA A 6 23.99 -1.23 -16.18
C ALA A 6 23.51 -0.37 -17.37
N MET A 7 22.26 0.13 -17.33
CA MET A 7 21.73 1.03 -18.37
C MET A 7 22.44 2.39 -18.43
N ALA A 8 23.20 2.76 -17.40
CA ALA A 8 24.03 3.96 -17.43
C ALA A 8 25.05 3.94 -18.58
N GLY A 9 25.56 2.76 -18.95
CA GLY A 9 26.52 2.62 -20.05
C GLY A 9 25.94 2.82 -21.45
N VAL A 10 24.62 2.91 -21.59
CA VAL A 10 23.96 3.03 -22.91
C VAL A 10 23.38 4.42 -23.20
N THR A 11 23.52 5.37 -22.28
CA THR A 11 23.02 6.75 -22.45
C THR A 11 24.16 7.77 -22.48
N GLN A 12 23.95 8.87 -23.18
CA GLN A 12 24.83 10.05 -23.16
C GLN A 12 24.30 11.15 -22.22
N ALA A 13 23.10 10.96 -21.65
CA ALA A 13 22.52 11.89 -20.69
C ALA A 13 23.28 11.87 -19.36
N ARG A 14 23.17 12.95 -18.58
CA ARG A 14 23.65 12.96 -17.19
C ARG A 14 22.90 11.91 -16.39
N ILE A 15 23.64 11.05 -15.71
CA ILE A 15 23.10 10.01 -14.85
C ILE A 15 23.04 10.52 -13.42
N PHE A 16 21.94 10.21 -12.73
CA PHE A 16 21.73 10.49 -11.31
C PHE A 16 21.08 9.27 -10.66
N PHE A 17 21.79 8.64 -9.73
CA PHE A 17 21.31 7.46 -9.02
C PHE A 17 20.67 7.83 -7.69
N TYR A 18 19.57 7.14 -7.37
CA TYR A 18 18.92 7.24 -6.08
C TYR A 18 18.59 5.87 -5.48
N GLY A 19 18.48 5.77 -4.15
CA GLY A 19 18.17 4.51 -3.47
C GLY A 19 18.41 4.54 -1.96
N LEU A 20 18.66 3.38 -1.36
CA LEU A 20 18.85 3.23 0.10
C LEU A 20 20.28 2.83 0.48
N SER A 21 21.21 2.88 -0.47
CA SER A 21 22.61 2.48 -0.28
C SER A 21 23.49 3.72 -0.33
N PRO A 22 24.53 3.82 0.53
CA PRO A 22 25.36 5.03 0.64
C PRO A 22 26.27 5.32 -0.56
N GLU A 23 26.33 4.42 -1.54
CA GLU A 23 27.24 4.47 -2.69
C GLU A 23 26.65 5.15 -3.93
N ILE A 24 25.52 5.85 -3.79
CA ILE A 24 24.78 6.49 -4.90
C ILE A 24 24.55 7.97 -4.60
N ASP A 25 24.22 8.75 -5.63
CA ASP A 25 24.20 10.21 -5.55
C ASP A 25 23.27 10.73 -4.46
N LEU A 26 22.03 10.22 -4.41
CA LEU A 26 21.03 10.54 -3.38
C LEU A 26 20.55 9.27 -2.69
N TRP A 27 20.65 9.20 -1.37
CA TRP A 27 20.17 8.04 -0.64
C TRP A 27 19.48 8.37 0.67
N ALA A 28 18.77 7.39 1.22
CA ALA A 28 18.09 7.51 2.49
C ALA A 28 18.43 6.38 3.45
N ASP A 29 18.52 6.71 4.74
CA ASP A 29 18.53 5.77 5.85
C ASP A 29 17.54 6.22 6.95
N GLU A 30 17.53 5.49 8.06
CA GLU A 30 16.64 5.76 9.21
C GLU A 30 15.16 5.85 8.81
N VAL A 31 14.77 5.09 7.77
CA VAL A 31 13.40 5.08 7.24
C VAL A 31 12.47 4.40 8.23
N GLN A 32 11.51 5.16 8.76
CA GLN A 32 10.51 4.65 9.69
C GLN A 32 9.11 5.05 9.27
N SER A 33 8.21 4.06 9.23
CA SER A 33 6.78 4.27 9.13
C SER A 33 6.26 4.94 10.40
N LEU A 34 5.42 5.95 10.26
CA LEU A 34 4.67 6.55 11.36
C LEU A 34 3.18 6.18 11.25
N GLY A 35 2.86 5.06 10.59
CA GLY A 35 1.47 4.68 10.32
C GLY A 35 0.78 5.73 9.46
N LEU A 36 -0.36 6.25 9.92
CA LEU A 36 -1.14 7.29 9.23
C LEU A 36 -0.48 8.68 9.24
N GLU A 37 0.50 8.89 10.12
CA GLU A 37 1.21 10.16 10.26
C GLU A 37 2.29 10.40 9.20
N GLY A 38 2.53 9.40 8.34
CA GLY A 38 3.43 9.45 7.20
C GLY A 38 4.70 8.60 7.39
N VAL A 39 5.80 9.05 6.80
CA VAL A 39 7.11 8.40 6.89
C VAL A 39 8.18 9.43 7.25
N ARG A 40 9.10 9.03 8.12
CA ARG A 40 10.33 9.78 8.41
C ARG A 40 11.55 9.08 7.83
N MET A 41 12.52 9.86 7.40
CA MET A 41 13.78 9.38 6.84
C MET A 41 14.87 10.45 7.00
N ARG A 42 16.13 10.04 6.88
CA ARG A 42 17.25 10.97 6.65
C ARG A 42 17.73 10.81 5.21
N LEU A 43 17.75 11.92 4.48
CA LEU A 43 18.28 12.01 3.12
C LEU A 43 19.76 12.43 3.16
N HIS A 44 20.54 11.91 2.23
CA HIS A 44 21.96 12.19 2.05
C HIS A 44 22.25 12.54 0.60
N TYR A 45 22.92 13.66 0.37
CA TYR A 45 23.35 14.11 -0.96
C TYR A 45 24.69 14.85 -0.85
N GLY A 46 25.74 14.30 -1.46
CA GLY A 46 27.10 14.84 -1.30
C GLY A 46 27.53 14.86 0.17
N LYS A 47 27.70 16.05 0.77
CA LYS A 47 28.04 16.23 2.19
C LYS A 47 26.84 16.63 3.05
N GLU A 48 25.68 16.82 2.43
CA GLU A 48 24.49 17.31 3.09
C GLU A 48 23.65 16.16 3.61
N GLN A 49 23.05 16.38 4.78
CA GLN A 49 22.13 15.46 5.43
C GLN A 49 20.90 16.22 5.88
N LEU A 50 19.73 15.64 5.64
CA LEU A 50 18.45 16.26 5.97
C LEU A 50 17.48 15.25 6.55
N TYR A 51 17.00 15.50 7.76
CA TYR A 51 15.86 14.78 8.31
C TYR A 51 14.56 15.30 7.74
N LEU A 52 13.77 14.39 7.16
CA LEU A 52 12.51 14.71 6.52
C LEU A 52 11.40 13.81 7.03
N ARG A 53 10.26 14.44 7.32
CA ARG A 53 8.96 13.79 7.50
C ARG A 53 8.06 14.24 6.36
N VAL A 54 7.45 13.28 5.68
CA VAL A 54 6.47 13.51 4.61
C VAL A 54 5.16 12.81 4.94
N PRO A 55 4.00 13.37 4.56
CA PRO A 55 2.68 12.78 4.80
C PRO A 55 2.37 11.67 3.76
N LEU A 56 3.34 10.78 3.51
CA LEU A 56 3.18 9.62 2.63
C LEU A 56 3.16 8.34 3.47
N LEU A 57 2.22 7.46 3.17
CA LEU A 57 2.01 6.25 3.96
C LEU A 57 2.97 5.13 3.55
N GLY A 58 3.45 4.39 4.54
CA GLY A 58 4.30 3.22 4.36
C GLY A 58 5.76 3.52 4.01
N ARG A 59 6.67 2.65 4.47
CA ARG A 59 8.12 2.81 4.30
C ARG A 59 8.54 2.89 2.83
N HIS A 60 7.82 2.20 1.95
CA HIS A 60 8.09 2.17 0.51
C HIS A 60 7.98 3.55 -0.15
N SER A 61 7.24 4.49 0.45
CA SER A 61 7.12 5.87 0.00
C SER A 61 8.45 6.63 -0.01
N VAL A 62 9.48 6.16 0.71
CA VAL A 62 10.86 6.66 0.60
C VAL A 62 11.34 6.71 -0.85
N HIS A 63 10.99 5.73 -1.68
CA HIS A 63 11.40 5.72 -3.08
C HIS A 63 10.69 6.80 -3.90
N THR A 64 9.45 7.14 -3.56
CA THR A 64 8.73 8.25 -4.18
C THR A 64 9.40 9.57 -3.81
N VAL A 65 9.75 9.75 -2.54
CA VAL A 65 10.52 10.91 -2.06
C VAL A 65 11.84 11.04 -2.80
N LEU A 66 12.65 9.96 -2.82
CA LEU A 66 13.95 9.95 -3.48
C LEU A 66 13.86 10.29 -4.97
N ARG A 67 12.83 9.81 -5.68
CA ARG A 67 12.60 10.16 -7.10
C ARG A 67 12.32 11.64 -7.28
N ALA A 68 11.38 12.18 -6.50
CA ALA A 68 11.00 13.59 -6.59
C ALA A 68 12.18 14.50 -6.22
N THR A 69 12.90 14.18 -5.14
CA THR A 69 14.12 14.88 -4.72
C THR A 69 15.22 14.80 -5.77
N ALA A 70 15.45 13.64 -6.40
CA ALA A 70 16.46 13.50 -7.46
C ALA A 70 16.17 14.40 -8.66
N VAL A 71 14.91 14.50 -9.08
CA VAL A 71 14.48 15.42 -10.15
C VAL A 71 14.71 16.86 -9.72
N ALA A 72 14.22 17.25 -8.55
CA ALA A 72 14.34 18.61 -8.05
C ALA A 72 15.80 19.08 -7.90
N LEU A 73 16.68 18.23 -7.36
CA LEU A 73 18.12 18.51 -7.26
C LEU A 73 18.78 18.61 -8.64
N SER A 74 18.33 17.79 -9.61
CA SER A 74 18.84 17.84 -10.99
C SER A 74 18.44 19.14 -11.69
N GLU A 75 17.28 19.70 -11.36
CA GLU A 75 16.78 21.00 -11.83
C GLU A 75 17.27 22.20 -11.00
N GLY A 76 18.10 21.97 -9.98
CA GLY A 76 18.74 23.03 -9.20
C GLY A 76 17.87 23.65 -8.10
N LEU A 77 16.78 22.99 -7.69
CA LEU A 77 15.98 23.43 -6.54
C LEU A 77 16.76 23.29 -5.24
N SER A 78 16.52 24.22 -4.32
CA SER A 78 17.05 24.19 -2.96
C SER A 78 16.34 23.14 -2.10
N TRP A 79 16.99 22.71 -1.02
CA TRP A 79 16.36 21.83 -0.02
C TRP A 79 15.08 22.41 0.56
N GLN A 80 15.00 23.74 0.73
CA GLN A 80 13.81 24.39 1.25
C GLN A 80 12.62 24.20 0.30
N GLU A 81 12.81 24.41 -1.01
CA GLU A 81 11.78 24.20 -2.03
C GLU A 81 11.37 22.73 -2.12
N ILE A 82 12.33 21.82 -2.02
CA ILE A 82 12.09 20.36 -2.03
C ILE A 82 11.24 19.95 -0.83
N VAL A 83 11.60 20.39 0.37
CA VAL A 83 10.88 20.09 1.61
C VAL A 83 9.46 20.62 1.55
N GLU A 84 9.28 21.86 1.09
CA GLU A 84 7.97 22.48 0.95
C GLU A 84 7.09 21.71 -0.04
N GLY A 85 7.63 21.37 -1.22
CA GLY A 85 6.91 20.60 -2.23
C GLY A 85 6.51 19.20 -1.75
N LEU A 86 7.40 18.51 -1.04
CA LEU A 86 7.14 17.16 -0.51
C LEU A 86 6.16 17.13 0.68
N ARG A 87 6.03 18.24 1.39
CA ARG A 87 5.05 18.40 2.48
C ARG A 87 3.71 18.93 1.98
N SER A 88 3.70 19.58 0.81
CA SER A 88 2.48 20.12 0.24
C SER A 88 1.47 19.01 -0.04
N PRO A 89 0.21 19.14 0.42
CA PRO A 89 -0.86 18.18 0.12
C PRO A 89 -1.27 18.36 -1.34
N GLY A 90 -0.54 17.70 -2.25
CA GLY A 90 -0.71 17.88 -3.69
C GLY A 90 -0.71 16.56 -4.45
N THR A 91 -1.88 16.20 -4.97
CA THR A 91 -2.19 15.07 -5.86
C THR A 91 -2.36 13.73 -5.15
N GLN A 92 -3.61 13.29 -5.10
CA GLN A 92 -4.11 11.94 -4.78
C GLN A 92 -3.02 10.94 -4.35
N LEU A 93 -2.91 10.72 -3.04
CA LEU A 93 -2.06 9.65 -2.51
C LEU A 93 -2.53 8.33 -3.12
N ARG A 94 -1.59 7.51 -3.59
CA ARG A 94 -1.89 6.17 -4.14
C ARG A 94 -2.55 5.26 -3.12
N LEU A 95 -2.28 5.53 -1.84
CA LEU A 95 -2.89 4.90 -0.69
C LEU A 95 -3.54 5.98 0.18
N VAL A 96 -4.86 5.89 0.35
CA VAL A 96 -5.65 6.85 1.14
C VAL A 96 -6.28 6.13 2.33
N SER A 97 -6.28 6.76 3.49
CA SER A 97 -7.07 6.31 4.63
C SER A 97 -8.46 6.94 4.60
N VAL A 98 -9.50 6.11 4.69
CA VAL A 98 -10.90 6.54 4.73
C VAL A 98 -11.57 5.92 5.95
N GLU A 99 -12.47 6.65 6.59
CA GLU A 99 -13.31 6.09 7.66
C GLU A 99 -14.37 5.15 7.06
N GLY A 100 -14.48 3.96 7.67
CA GLY A 100 -15.51 2.98 7.37
C GLY A 100 -16.55 2.89 8.49
N PRO A 101 -17.50 1.94 8.41
CA PRO A 101 -18.57 1.82 9.39
C PRO A 101 -18.00 1.49 10.78
N GLN A 102 -18.71 1.85 11.85
CA GLN A 102 -18.33 1.48 13.23
C GLN A 102 -16.90 1.91 13.63
N GLY A 103 -16.39 3.00 13.04
CA GLY A 103 -15.04 3.52 13.34
C GLY A 103 -13.90 2.65 12.80
N THR A 104 -14.16 1.80 11.81
CA THR A 104 -13.11 1.05 11.10
C THR A 104 -12.28 2.00 10.23
N LEU A 105 -11.04 1.60 9.98
CA LEU A 105 -10.13 2.30 9.08
C LEU A 105 -9.99 1.53 7.76
N VAL A 106 -10.29 2.17 6.63
CA VAL A 106 -10.10 1.60 5.30
C VAL A 106 -8.85 2.21 4.65
N LEU A 107 -7.89 1.38 4.27
CA LEU A 107 -6.77 1.73 3.42
C LEU A 107 -7.14 1.40 1.96
N ASP A 108 -7.42 2.44 1.18
CA ASP A 108 -7.71 2.34 -0.24
C ASP A 108 -6.41 2.39 -1.05
N ASP A 109 -6.03 1.26 -1.67
CA ASP A 109 -4.91 1.13 -2.62
C ASP A 109 -5.39 0.43 -3.92
N THR A 110 -6.55 0.86 -4.42
CA THR A 110 -7.30 0.20 -5.51
C THR A 110 -6.90 0.62 -6.93
N TYR A 111 -5.93 1.54 -7.07
CA TYR A 111 -5.57 2.07 -8.39
C TYR A 111 -4.80 1.07 -9.26
N ASN A 112 -3.85 0.34 -8.68
CA ASN A 112 -3.09 -0.70 -9.40
C ASN A 112 -2.54 -1.74 -8.41
N SER A 113 -2.33 -2.96 -8.88
CA SER A 113 -1.77 -4.03 -8.06
C SER A 113 -0.71 -4.82 -8.82
N SER A 114 0.37 -5.10 -8.09
CA SER A 114 1.50 -5.92 -8.50
C SER A 114 2.08 -6.56 -7.23
N PRO A 115 2.81 -7.68 -7.32
CA PRO A 115 3.31 -8.34 -6.11
C PRO A 115 4.15 -7.41 -5.21
N PRO A 116 5.10 -6.60 -5.72
CA PRO A 116 5.84 -5.67 -4.87
C PRO A 116 4.97 -4.60 -4.20
N SER A 117 3.95 -4.08 -4.90
CA SER A 117 3.06 -3.07 -4.32
C SER A 117 2.11 -3.68 -3.28
N ALA A 118 1.59 -4.89 -3.52
CA ALA A 118 0.72 -5.59 -2.57
C ALA A 118 1.46 -5.96 -1.28
N LEU A 119 2.71 -6.43 -1.39
CA LEU A 119 3.56 -6.67 -0.23
C LEU A 119 3.83 -5.38 0.56
N ALA A 120 4.03 -4.25 -0.14
CA ALA A 120 4.26 -2.96 0.51
C ALA A 120 3.02 -2.44 1.25
N ALA A 121 1.83 -2.65 0.70
CA ALA A 121 0.55 -2.32 1.35
C ALA A 121 0.29 -3.22 2.57
N LEU A 122 0.57 -4.52 2.47
CA LEU A 122 0.49 -5.46 3.59
C LEU A 122 1.48 -5.10 4.72
N ASN A 123 2.69 -4.64 4.39
CA ASN A 123 3.63 -4.16 5.41
C ASN A 123 3.12 -2.90 6.13
N LEU A 124 2.46 -1.98 5.40
CA LEU A 124 1.80 -0.84 6.06
C LEU A 124 0.67 -1.31 6.97
N LEU A 125 -0.15 -2.27 6.51
CA LEU A 125 -1.23 -2.85 7.31
C LEU A 125 -0.67 -3.47 8.60
N GLU A 126 0.46 -4.17 8.54
CA GLU A 126 1.14 -4.77 9.70
C GLU A 126 1.59 -3.72 10.73
N ASP A 127 2.08 -2.56 10.28
CA ASP A 127 2.52 -1.44 11.13
C ASP A 127 1.35 -0.76 11.89
N LEU A 128 0.08 -1.06 11.57
CA LEU A 128 -1.10 -0.47 12.21
C LEU A 128 -1.66 -1.32 13.37
N GLU A 129 -2.30 -0.66 14.32
CA GLU A 129 -2.98 -1.32 15.45
C GLU A 129 -4.39 -1.79 15.08
N GLY A 130 -4.88 -2.83 15.77
CA GLY A 130 -6.21 -3.39 15.55
C GLY A 130 -6.22 -4.72 14.79
N ARG A 131 -7.41 -5.31 14.68
CA ARG A 131 -7.66 -6.52 13.89
C ARG A 131 -7.66 -6.15 12.41
N LYS A 132 -6.93 -6.94 11.62
CA LYS A 132 -6.57 -6.61 10.25
C LYS A 132 -7.31 -7.51 9.28
N ILE A 133 -7.93 -6.92 8.27
CA ILE A 133 -8.59 -7.64 7.17
C ILE A 133 -7.97 -7.14 5.87
N ALA A 134 -7.63 -8.06 4.96
CA ALA A 134 -7.20 -7.69 3.60
C ALA A 134 -8.22 -8.18 2.58
N VAL A 135 -8.62 -7.28 1.69
CA VAL A 135 -9.44 -7.52 0.52
C VAL A 135 -8.55 -7.36 -0.70
N LEU A 136 -8.10 -8.48 -1.27
CA LEU A 136 -7.10 -8.52 -2.32
C LEU A 136 -7.70 -9.03 -3.62
N GLY A 137 -7.60 -8.23 -4.67
CA GLY A 137 -8.00 -8.61 -6.02
C GLY A 137 -6.84 -9.13 -6.87
N ASP A 138 -7.20 -9.68 -8.02
CA ASP A 138 -6.27 -10.11 -9.06
C ASP A 138 -5.20 -9.04 -9.37
N MET A 139 -3.96 -9.52 -9.55
CA MET A 139 -2.83 -8.78 -10.11
C MET A 139 -2.66 -9.19 -11.57
N LEU A 140 -3.10 -8.35 -12.49
CA LEU A 140 -3.08 -8.63 -13.93
C LEU A 140 -1.72 -8.34 -14.57
N GLU A 141 -1.54 -8.81 -15.80
CA GLU A 141 -0.36 -8.53 -16.66
C GLU A 141 0.98 -9.08 -16.12
N LEU A 142 0.94 -10.13 -15.30
CA LEU A 142 2.15 -10.76 -14.74
C LEU A 142 2.80 -11.81 -15.66
N GLY A 143 2.10 -12.27 -16.69
CA GLY A 143 2.59 -13.30 -17.60
C GLY A 143 2.95 -14.59 -16.86
N GLU A 144 4.17 -15.09 -17.07
CA GLU A 144 4.68 -16.30 -16.40
C GLU A 144 4.76 -16.20 -14.87
N TYR A 145 4.79 -14.99 -14.31
CA TYR A 145 4.89 -14.75 -12.86
C TYR A 145 3.53 -14.67 -12.16
N GLU A 146 2.43 -14.93 -12.86
CA GLU A 146 1.08 -14.78 -12.32
C GLU A 146 0.86 -15.67 -11.09
N GLU A 147 1.12 -16.98 -11.20
CA GLU A 147 0.92 -17.91 -10.09
C GLU A 147 1.82 -17.59 -8.89
N GLU A 148 3.14 -17.45 -9.13
CA GLU A 148 4.11 -17.14 -8.09
C GLU A 148 3.76 -15.83 -7.37
N GLY A 149 3.38 -14.80 -8.13
CA GLY A 149 3.01 -13.49 -7.61
C GLY A 149 1.85 -13.54 -6.62
N HIS A 150 0.75 -14.21 -7.01
CA HIS A 150 -0.43 -14.34 -6.15
C HIS A 150 -0.16 -15.21 -4.92
N LEU A 151 0.53 -16.35 -5.09
CA LEU A 151 0.89 -17.22 -3.96
C LEU A 151 1.75 -16.49 -2.93
N LYS A 152 2.73 -15.71 -3.40
CA LYS A 152 3.63 -14.93 -2.54
C LYS A 152 2.89 -13.86 -1.74
N VAL A 153 1.98 -13.14 -2.38
CA VAL A 153 1.17 -12.11 -1.71
C VAL A 153 0.21 -12.74 -0.70
N GLY A 154 -0.46 -13.82 -1.08
CA GLY A 154 -1.32 -14.59 -0.17
C GLY A 154 -0.56 -15.08 1.06
N CYS A 155 0.61 -15.68 0.84
CA CYS A 155 1.48 -16.15 1.93
C CYS A 155 1.87 -15.02 2.88
N ARG A 156 2.24 -13.83 2.35
CA ARG A 156 2.55 -12.68 3.21
C ARG A 156 1.34 -12.24 4.02
N ALA A 157 0.14 -12.23 3.43
CA ALA A 157 -1.08 -11.83 4.13
C ALA A 157 -1.36 -12.73 5.35
N ALA A 158 -1.09 -14.03 5.26
CA ALA A 158 -1.33 -14.99 6.35
C ALA A 158 -0.69 -14.63 7.69
N GLY A 159 0.49 -13.99 7.67
CA GLY A 159 1.19 -13.55 8.88
C GLY A 159 0.69 -12.23 9.47
N ILE A 160 -0.26 -11.56 8.81
CA ILE A 160 -0.69 -10.19 9.16
C ILE A 160 -2.19 -10.13 9.48
N VAL A 161 -3.02 -10.81 8.69
CA VAL A 161 -4.47 -10.60 8.70
C VAL A 161 -5.21 -11.68 9.48
N GLU A 162 -6.33 -11.30 10.09
CA GLU A 162 -7.28 -12.24 10.65
C GLU A 162 -8.17 -12.84 9.56
N HIS A 163 -8.53 -12.05 8.55
CA HIS A 163 -9.24 -12.53 7.36
C HIS A 163 -8.60 -12.01 6.08
N LEU A 164 -8.48 -12.92 5.11
CA LEU A 164 -8.19 -12.60 3.71
C LEU A 164 -9.46 -12.84 2.89
N ILE A 165 -9.90 -11.82 2.16
CA ILE A 165 -10.97 -11.91 1.17
C ILE A 165 -10.33 -11.69 -0.19
N ALA A 166 -10.23 -12.74 -0.99
CA ALA A 166 -9.66 -12.69 -2.32
C ALA A 166 -10.77 -12.53 -3.38
N VAL A 167 -10.63 -11.56 -4.28
CA VAL A 167 -11.66 -11.18 -5.26
C VAL A 167 -11.18 -11.41 -6.69
N GLY A 168 -11.95 -12.15 -7.49
CA GLY A 168 -11.67 -12.34 -8.92
C GLY A 168 -11.26 -13.77 -9.29
N GLU A 169 -10.86 -13.96 -10.55
CA GLU A 169 -10.58 -15.29 -11.11
C GLU A 169 -9.36 -15.95 -10.47
N ARG A 170 -8.38 -15.15 -10.03
CA ARG A 170 -7.14 -15.62 -9.40
C ARG A 170 -7.24 -15.62 -7.88
N ALA A 171 -8.43 -15.41 -7.32
CA ALA A 171 -8.67 -15.41 -5.87
C ALA A 171 -8.15 -16.69 -5.19
N SER A 172 -8.34 -17.85 -5.84
CA SER A 172 -7.88 -19.15 -5.36
C SER A 172 -6.36 -19.23 -5.18
N LEU A 173 -5.58 -18.50 -5.98
CA LEU A 173 -4.12 -18.44 -5.84
C LEU A 173 -3.70 -17.65 -4.60
N LEU A 174 -4.39 -16.53 -4.31
CA LEU A 174 -4.17 -15.75 -3.10
C LEU A 174 -4.52 -16.56 -1.84
N THR A 175 -5.69 -17.20 -1.79
CA THR A 175 -6.09 -18.00 -0.63
C THR A 175 -5.24 -19.25 -0.48
N ARG A 176 -4.86 -19.92 -1.57
CA ARG A 176 -3.91 -21.05 -1.53
C ARG A 176 -2.57 -20.61 -0.93
N GLY A 177 -2.02 -19.48 -1.39
CA GLY A 177 -0.79 -18.92 -0.83
C GLY A 177 -0.90 -18.65 0.67
N ALA A 178 -2.02 -18.06 1.11
CA ALA A 178 -2.27 -17.76 2.51
C ALA A 178 -2.39 -19.03 3.37
N ARG A 179 -3.15 -20.03 2.88
CA ARG A 179 -3.32 -21.33 3.56
C ARG A 179 -2.00 -22.07 3.71
N LEU A 180 -1.16 -22.08 2.67
CA LEU A 180 0.18 -22.68 2.71
C LEU A 180 1.08 -22.06 3.80
N CYS A 181 0.85 -20.79 4.14
CA CYS A 181 1.61 -20.05 5.15
C CYS A 181 0.87 -19.89 6.49
N GLY A 182 -0.17 -20.71 6.72
CA GLY A 182 -0.77 -20.90 8.04
C GLY A 182 -2.07 -20.13 8.30
N LEU A 183 -2.65 -19.44 7.31
CA LEU A 183 -3.99 -18.87 7.48
C LEU A 183 -5.04 -19.99 7.46
N PRO A 184 -5.89 -20.13 8.50
CA PRO A 184 -6.94 -21.14 8.52
C PRO A 184 -7.89 -21.02 7.33
N ALA A 185 -8.42 -22.14 6.84
CA ALA A 185 -9.25 -22.17 5.64
C ALA A 185 -10.52 -21.32 5.78
N GLU A 186 -11.13 -21.31 6.98
CA GLU A 186 -12.28 -20.50 7.35
C GLU A 186 -12.00 -18.98 7.44
N ARG A 187 -10.73 -18.59 7.36
CA ARG A 187 -10.27 -17.20 7.34
C ARG A 187 -9.77 -16.74 5.96
N ALA A 188 -9.72 -17.65 4.99
CA ALA A 188 -9.28 -17.40 3.63
C ALA A 188 -10.46 -17.57 2.67
N HIS A 189 -11.12 -16.44 2.36
CA HIS A 189 -12.36 -16.38 1.59
C HIS A 189 -12.09 -16.06 0.12
N GLU A 190 -12.84 -16.69 -0.77
CA GLU A 190 -12.78 -16.48 -2.22
C GLU A 190 -14.16 -15.98 -2.65
N VAL A 191 -14.20 -14.85 -3.36
CA VAL A 191 -15.45 -14.26 -3.86
C VAL A 191 -15.29 -13.84 -5.32
N ALA A 192 -16.38 -13.88 -6.08
CA ALA A 192 -16.36 -13.58 -7.50
C ALA A 192 -16.46 -12.07 -7.79
N SER A 193 -16.99 -11.28 -6.86
CA SER A 193 -17.36 -9.89 -7.08
C SER A 193 -17.11 -8.97 -5.89
N ASN A 194 -17.09 -7.66 -6.16
CA ASN A 194 -16.96 -6.63 -5.13
C ASN A 194 -18.19 -6.62 -4.21
N GLU A 195 -19.38 -6.92 -4.75
CA GLU A 195 -20.64 -6.98 -4.02
C GLU A 195 -20.63 -8.12 -2.98
N GLU A 196 -20.11 -9.29 -3.35
CA GLU A 196 -19.90 -10.41 -2.42
C GLU A 196 -18.87 -10.06 -1.36
N ALA A 197 -17.75 -9.43 -1.73
CA ALA A 197 -16.75 -8.95 -0.78
C ALA A 197 -17.36 -7.98 0.25
N VAL A 198 -18.17 -7.01 -0.20
CA VAL A 198 -18.87 -6.06 0.67
C VAL A 198 -19.86 -6.77 1.60
N SER A 199 -20.59 -7.76 1.09
CA SER A 199 -21.58 -8.51 1.88
C SER A 199 -20.89 -9.30 2.99
N LEU A 200 -19.80 -10.00 2.66
CA LEU A 200 -18.99 -10.73 3.63
C LEU A 200 -18.32 -9.80 4.67
N LEU A 201 -17.80 -8.64 4.24
CA LEU A 201 -17.25 -7.65 5.16
C LEU A 201 -18.31 -7.19 6.18
N LYS A 202 -19.55 -6.92 5.76
CA LYS A 202 -20.62 -6.51 6.69
C LYS A 202 -20.89 -7.54 7.80
N GLU A 203 -20.66 -8.83 7.52
CA GLU A 203 -20.81 -9.90 8.50
C GLU A 203 -19.59 -10.06 9.41
N LEU A 204 -18.38 -9.85 8.87
CA LEU A 204 -17.12 -10.08 9.58
C LEU A 204 -16.62 -8.88 10.40
N LEU A 205 -17.02 -7.66 10.01
CA LEU A 205 -16.46 -6.45 10.56
C LEU A 205 -16.79 -6.27 12.05
N GLN A 206 -15.77 -5.92 12.80
CA GLN A 206 -15.86 -5.50 14.18
C GLN A 206 -15.47 -4.01 14.30
N PRO A 207 -15.94 -3.32 15.36
CA PRO A 207 -15.53 -1.94 15.60
C PRO A 207 -14.02 -1.79 15.62
N ARG A 208 -13.50 -0.76 14.95
CA ARG A 208 -12.07 -0.42 14.88
C ARG A 208 -11.19 -1.42 14.11
N ASP A 209 -11.76 -2.31 13.31
CA ASP A 209 -10.99 -3.11 12.34
C ASP A 209 -10.25 -2.19 11.34
N VAL A 210 -9.10 -2.67 10.85
CA VAL A 210 -8.32 -2.03 9.78
C VAL A 210 -8.39 -2.89 8.53
N ILE A 211 -8.85 -2.29 7.44
CA ILE A 211 -9.20 -2.98 6.20
C ILE A 211 -8.28 -2.47 5.09
N LEU A 212 -7.51 -3.34 4.46
CA LEU A 212 -6.78 -3.01 3.23
C LEU A 212 -7.61 -3.44 2.03
N VAL A 213 -7.86 -2.54 1.08
CA VAL A 213 -8.50 -2.87 -0.21
C VAL A 213 -7.50 -2.62 -1.33
N LYS A 214 -7.16 -3.67 -2.09
CA LYS A 214 -6.15 -3.58 -3.15
C LYS A 214 -6.40 -4.56 -4.28
N GLY A 215 -6.31 -4.10 -5.52
CA GLY A 215 -6.37 -4.96 -6.71
C GLY A 215 -6.03 -4.19 -7.98
N SER A 216 -5.93 -4.89 -9.11
CA SER A 216 -5.75 -4.23 -10.39
C SER A 216 -6.95 -3.32 -10.72
N ARG A 217 -6.69 -2.21 -11.42
CA ARG A 217 -7.71 -1.22 -11.81
C ARG A 217 -8.93 -1.82 -12.51
N ALA A 218 -8.72 -2.87 -13.30
CA ALA A 218 -9.77 -3.56 -14.04
C ALA A 218 -10.88 -4.13 -13.14
N LEU A 219 -10.56 -4.47 -11.88
CA LEU A 219 -11.51 -5.02 -10.92
C LEU A 219 -12.36 -3.94 -10.23
N ARG A 220 -11.99 -2.66 -10.40
CA ARG A 220 -12.73 -1.51 -9.88
C ARG A 220 -13.06 -1.61 -8.38
N MET A 221 -12.08 -2.06 -7.59
CA MET A 221 -12.26 -2.33 -6.17
C MET A 221 -12.51 -1.07 -5.34
N GLU A 222 -12.33 0.14 -5.92
CA GLU A 222 -12.79 1.40 -5.32
C GLU A 222 -14.28 1.36 -4.95
N ASN A 223 -15.07 0.55 -5.65
CA ASN A 223 -16.49 0.34 -5.33
C ASN A 223 -16.71 -0.27 -3.93
N ILE A 224 -15.77 -1.11 -3.45
CA ILE A 224 -15.81 -1.67 -2.09
C ILE A 224 -15.62 -0.55 -1.07
N VAL A 225 -14.62 0.31 -1.31
CA VAL A 225 -14.30 1.46 -0.44
C VAL A 225 -15.50 2.40 -0.35
N VAL A 226 -16.08 2.77 -1.50
CA VAL A 226 -17.28 3.62 -1.57
C VAL A 226 -18.45 3.02 -0.79
N ALA A 227 -18.70 1.72 -0.92
CA ALA A 227 -19.78 1.04 -0.22
C ALA A 227 -19.58 1.03 1.31
N LEU A 228 -18.35 0.84 1.79
CA LEU A 228 -18.02 0.91 3.21
C LEU A 228 -18.15 2.34 3.77
N SER A 229 -17.65 3.33 3.05
CA SER A 229 -17.75 4.74 3.48
C SER A 229 -19.20 5.26 3.48
N ALA A 230 -20.03 4.86 2.52
CA ALA A 230 -21.45 5.21 2.53
C ALA A 230 -22.19 4.64 3.76
N ALA A 231 -21.81 3.44 4.21
CA ALA A 231 -22.36 2.85 5.42
C ALA A 231 -21.92 3.59 6.70
N ALA A 232 -20.73 4.21 6.69
CA ALA A 232 -20.25 5.05 7.80
C ALA A 232 -21.07 6.33 8.00
N ALA A 233 -21.59 6.91 6.91
CA ALA A 233 -22.39 8.13 6.92
C ALA A 233 -23.86 7.90 7.36
N SER A 234 -24.29 6.64 7.50
CA SER A 234 -25.64 6.30 7.94
C SER A 234 -25.67 6.20 9.47
N PRO A 235 -26.45 7.03 10.20
CA PRO A 235 -26.53 6.93 11.65
C PRO A 235 -27.07 5.55 12.04
N SER A 236 -26.39 4.89 12.99
CA SER A 236 -26.89 3.67 13.62
C SER A 236 -28.34 3.91 14.10
N PRO A 237 -29.29 3.00 13.84
CA PRO A 237 -30.61 3.11 14.45
C PRO A 237 -30.39 3.08 15.97
N GLY A 238 -30.61 4.24 16.60
CA GLY A 238 -30.51 4.39 18.04
C GLY A 238 -31.41 3.35 18.70
N LYS A 239 -30.88 2.71 19.73
CA LYS A 239 -31.65 1.87 20.65
C LYS A 239 -32.92 2.63 21.02
N GLU A 240 -34.07 2.05 20.73
CA GLU A 240 -35.33 2.49 21.31
C GLU A 240 -35.20 2.33 22.83
N ASP A 241 -35.21 3.46 23.54
CA ASP A 241 -35.36 3.49 24.99
C ASP A 241 -36.75 2.94 25.33
N VAL A 242 -36.79 1.82 26.05
CA VAL A 242 -37.96 1.30 26.77
C VAL A 242 -37.71 1.49 28.26
#